data_AF-A0A948KBX4-F1
#
_entry.id   AF-A0A948KBX4-F1
#
_cell.length_a   1.000
_cell.length_b   1.000
_cell.length_c   1.000
_cell.angle_alpha   90.00
_cell.angle_beta   90.00
_cell.angle_gamma   90.00
#
_symmetry.space_group_name_H-M   'P 1'
#
loop_
_entity.id
_entity.type
_entity.pdbx_description
1 polymer ?
#
loop_
_entity_poly.entity_id
_entity_poly.type
_entity_poly.pdbx_seq_one_letter_code
_entity_poly.pdbx_strand_id
1 'polypeptide(L)'
;MSSEWEWVRLGDYCSKIGSGATPTGGKDSYLDFGPFCLIRSQNIYNDGFTPSGLAYISPEQAKKLDGVSVETSDVLLNITGDSVARVCLALPGSRQASCRLRMIY
;
A
#
# COMPACT_ATOMS: atom_id res chain seq x y z
N MET A 1 29.77 2.62 22.44
CA MET A 1 28.56 3.45 22.28
C MET A 1 27.44 2.73 23.01
N SER A 2 27.03 3.21 24.18
CA SER A 2 25.85 2.67 24.85
C SER A 2 24.64 3.04 24.00
N SER A 3 23.96 2.04 23.45
CA SER A 3 22.75 2.27 22.66
C SER A 3 21.60 2.61 23.62
N GLU A 4 21.22 3.89 23.68
CA GLU A 4 19.96 4.35 24.32
C GLU A 4 18.72 4.02 23.47
N TRP A 5 18.84 3.13 22.48
CA TRP A 5 17.73 2.71 21.63
C TRP A 5 16.91 1.65 22.34
N GLU A 6 15.62 1.96 22.52
CA GLU A 6 14.65 1.02 23.07
C GLU A 6 14.02 0.18 21.97
N TRP A 7 13.72 -1.08 22.29
CA TRP A 7 12.92 -1.93 21.42
C TRP A 7 11.47 -1.51 21.48
N VAL A 8 10.91 -1.17 20.32
CA VAL A 8 9.51 -0.74 20.18
C VAL A 8 8.76 -1.68 19.25
N ARG A 9 7.43 -1.77 19.41
CA ARG A 9 6.58 -2.46 18.42
C ARG A 9 6.15 -1.47 17.36
N LEU A 10 6.17 -1.90 16.10
CA LEU A 10 5.76 -1.05 14.99
C LEU A 10 4.32 -0.51 15.13
N GLY A 11 3.44 -1.32 15.70
CA GLY A 11 2.04 -0.95 15.97
C GLY A 11 1.91 0.24 16.94
N ASP A 12 2.89 0.47 17.81
CA ASP A 12 2.86 1.58 18.77
C ASP A 12 3.10 2.94 18.08
N TYR A 13 3.69 2.92 16.87
CA TYR A 13 4.05 4.11 16.08
C TYR A 13 3.28 4.21 14.76
N CYS A 14 2.31 3.33 14.54
CA CYS A 14 1.48 3.30 13.34
C CYS A 14 0.03 3.51 13.75
N SER A 15 -0.64 4.49 13.13
CA SER A 15 -2.08 4.71 13.38
C SER A 15 -2.97 3.57 12.86
N LYS A 16 -2.45 2.80 11.89
CA LYS A 16 -3.06 1.58 11.37
C LYS A 16 -2.01 0.70 10.71
N ILE A 17 -2.13 -0.61 10.92
CA ILE A 17 -1.41 -1.63 10.16
C ILE A 17 -2.46 -2.54 9.53
N GLY A 18 -2.44 -2.67 8.21
CA GLY A 18 -3.40 -3.52 7.52
C GLY A 18 -2.87 -4.03 6.19
N SER A 19 -3.24 -5.25 5.86
CA SER A 19 -2.95 -5.84 4.56
C SER A 19 -4.05 -5.48 3.57
N GLY A 20 -3.67 -5.16 2.32
CA GLY A 20 -4.59 -5.00 1.21
C GLY A 20 -5.31 -6.30 0.86
N ALA A 21 -6.06 -6.31 -0.23
CA ALA A 21 -6.64 -7.55 -0.74
C ALA A 21 -6.81 -7.46 -2.26
N THR A 22 -6.73 -8.63 -2.91
CA THR A 22 -6.97 -8.77 -4.34
C THR A 22 -8.42 -9.19 -4.56
N PRO A 23 -9.20 -8.47 -5.39
CA PRO A 23 -10.55 -8.91 -5.74
C PRO A 23 -10.55 -10.33 -6.34
N THR A 24 -11.59 -11.10 -6.01
CA THR A 24 -11.84 -12.41 -6.66
C THR A 24 -11.99 -12.23 -8.17
N GLY A 25 -11.34 -13.11 -8.95
CA GLY A 25 -11.28 -13.04 -10.41
C GLY A 25 -9.94 -12.54 -10.96
N GLY A 26 -9.03 -12.07 -10.10
CA GLY A 26 -7.66 -11.77 -10.49
C GLY A 26 -7.57 -10.74 -11.63
N LYS A 27 -6.68 -10.99 -12.59
CA LYS A 27 -6.45 -10.06 -13.72
C LYS A 27 -7.69 -9.82 -14.59
N ASP A 28 -8.54 -10.83 -14.75
CA ASP A 28 -9.75 -10.74 -15.57
C ASP A 28 -10.84 -9.86 -14.93
N SER A 29 -10.70 -9.56 -13.64
CA SER A 29 -11.61 -8.70 -12.89
C SER A 29 -11.21 -7.22 -12.90
N TYR A 30 -10.08 -6.88 -13.53
CA TYR A 30 -9.60 -5.50 -13.62
C TYR A 30 -10.18 -4.78 -14.83
N LEU A 31 -10.33 -3.47 -14.68
CA LEU A 31 -10.72 -2.56 -15.74
C LEU A 31 -9.48 -1.97 -16.42
N ASP A 32 -9.61 -1.59 -17.68
CA ASP A 32 -8.55 -0.89 -18.42
C ASP A 32 -8.32 0.53 -17.88
N PHE A 33 -9.38 1.18 -17.42
CA PHE A 33 -9.37 2.52 -16.82
C PHE A 33 -10.52 2.67 -15.82
N GLY A 34 -10.38 3.60 -14.88
CA GLY A 34 -11.44 3.90 -13.93
C GLY A 34 -11.02 4.92 -12.86
N PRO A 35 -11.96 5.36 -12.02
CA PRO A 35 -11.68 6.29 -10.95
C PRO A 35 -10.95 5.65 -9.76
N PHE A 36 -10.92 4.32 -9.68
CA PHE A 36 -10.29 3.59 -8.57
C PHE A 36 -9.17 2.69 -9.07
N CYS A 37 -8.01 2.87 -8.47
CA CYS A 37 -6.81 2.12 -8.78
C CYS A 37 -6.51 1.09 -7.69
N LEU A 38 -5.99 -0.06 -8.09
CA LEU A 38 -5.48 -1.09 -7.20
C LEU A 38 -3.95 -1.12 -7.29
N ILE A 39 -3.30 -0.83 -6.16
CA ILE A 39 -1.85 -0.94 -6.01
C ILE A 39 -1.48 -2.39 -5.77
N ARG A 40 -0.49 -2.89 -6.52
CA ARG A 40 -0.01 -4.28 -6.45
C ARG A 40 1.49 -4.32 -6.21
N SER A 41 2.03 -5.52 -5.97
CA SER A 41 3.48 -5.76 -5.84
C SER A 41 4.32 -5.15 -6.98
N GLN A 42 3.77 -5.08 -8.21
CA GLN A 42 4.46 -4.50 -9.37
C GLN A 42 4.59 -2.97 -9.32
N ASN A 43 3.90 -2.29 -8.40
CA ASN A 43 3.94 -0.83 -8.29
C ASN A 43 4.91 -0.34 -7.20
N ILE A 44 5.48 -1.24 -6.40
CA ILE A 44 6.31 -0.90 -5.23
C ILE A 44 7.77 -1.22 -5.50
N TYR A 45 8.63 -0.21 -5.32
CA TYR A 45 10.08 -0.29 -5.46
C TYR A 45 10.77 0.47 -4.33
N ASN A 46 12.03 0.15 -4.05
CA ASN A 46 12.79 0.80 -2.99
C ASN A 46 13.13 2.26 -3.30
N ASP A 47 13.10 2.64 -4.58
CA ASP A 47 13.27 4.01 -5.07
C ASP A 47 11.95 4.77 -5.21
N GLY A 48 10.80 4.10 -5.01
CA GLY A 48 9.50 4.75 -4.98
C GLY A 48 8.33 3.91 -5.49
N PHE A 49 7.24 4.63 -5.78
CA PHE A 49 6.03 4.08 -6.37
C PHE A 49 6.06 4.27 -7.90
N THR A 50 5.70 3.24 -8.67
CA THR A 50 5.49 3.36 -10.13
C THR A 50 4.03 3.17 -10.51
N PRO A 51 3.41 4.11 -11.25
CA PRO A 51 2.06 3.95 -11.77
C PRO A 51 2.00 3.04 -13.01
N SER A 52 3.13 2.56 -13.52
CA SER A 52 3.14 1.68 -14.69
C SER A 52 2.38 0.38 -14.42
N GLY A 53 1.46 0.01 -15.32
CA GLY A 53 0.66 -1.21 -15.19
C GLY A 53 -0.32 -1.20 -14.00
N LEU A 54 -0.74 -0.02 -13.55
CA LEU A 54 -1.78 0.13 -12.53
C LEU A 54 -3.05 -0.62 -12.95
N ALA A 55 -3.60 -1.44 -12.07
CA ALA A 55 -4.90 -2.07 -12.29
C ALA A 55 -6.01 -1.12 -11.86
N TYR A 56 -7.13 -1.11 -12.58
CA TYR A 56 -8.32 -0.39 -12.17
C TYR A 56 -9.40 -1.36 -11.70
N ILE A 57 -10.22 -0.92 -10.76
CA ILE A 57 -11.28 -1.74 -10.15
C ILE A 57 -12.61 -1.00 -10.20
N SER A 58 -13.71 -1.75 -10.16
CA SER A 58 -15.05 -1.19 -10.15
C SER A 58 -15.35 -0.48 -8.82
N PRO A 59 -16.32 0.45 -8.79
CA PRO A 59 -16.78 1.08 -7.55
C PRO A 59 -17.21 0.06 -6.48
N GLU A 60 -17.82 -1.06 -6.88
CA GLU A 60 -18.24 -2.13 -5.97
C GLU A 60 -17.05 -2.86 -5.36
N GLN A 61 -15.99 -3.11 -6.15
CA GLN A 61 -14.75 -3.69 -5.66
C GLN A 61 -14.02 -2.71 -4.73
N ALA A 62 -13.94 -1.43 -5.10
CA ALA A 62 -13.33 -0.38 -4.27
C ALA A 62 -14.03 -0.25 -2.92
N LYS A 63 -15.37 -0.27 -2.90
CA LYS A 63 -16.17 -0.22 -1.66
C LYS A 63 -15.87 -1.39 -0.71
N LYS A 64 -15.59 -2.59 -1.24
CA LYS A 64 -15.17 -3.74 -0.43
C LYS A 64 -13.77 -3.56 0.18
N LEU A 65 -12.94 -2.70 -0.42
CA LEU A 65 -11.57 -2.41 -0.02
C LEU A 65 -11.44 -1.08 0.76
N ASP A 66 -12.55 -0.47 1.17
CA ASP A 66 -12.54 0.84 1.84
C ASP A 66 -11.71 0.85 3.14
N GLY A 67 -11.71 -0.27 3.87
CA GLY A 67 -10.87 -0.46 5.05
C GLY A 67 -9.37 -0.46 4.78
N VAL A 68 -8.95 -0.63 3.52
CA VAL A 68 -7.54 -0.74 3.11
C VAL A 68 -7.11 0.33 2.10
N SER A 69 -7.91 1.39 1.96
CA SER A 69 -7.57 2.56 1.14
C SER A 69 -6.23 3.18 1.55
N VAL A 70 -5.38 3.50 0.58
CA VAL A 70 -4.07 4.11 0.84
C VAL A 70 -4.25 5.59 1.10
N GLU A 71 -3.64 6.04 2.18
CA GLU A 71 -3.56 7.45 2.50
C GLU A 71 -2.16 7.99 2.22
N THR A 72 -2.13 9.30 2.09
CA THR A 72 -0.91 10.09 2.08
C THR A 72 -0.04 9.79 3.30
N SER A 73 1.27 9.63 3.07
CA SER A 73 2.25 9.28 4.09
C SER A 73 2.13 7.86 4.65
N ASP A 74 1.30 7.00 4.04
CA ASP A 74 1.34 5.57 4.30
C ASP A 74 2.68 4.98 3.84
N VAL A 75 3.25 4.07 4.63
CA VAL A 75 4.35 3.21 4.19
C VAL A 75 3.74 1.98 3.52
N LEU A 76 4.06 1.78 2.25
CA LEU A 76 3.62 0.65 1.46
C LEU A 76 4.70 -0.43 1.52
N LEU A 77 4.39 -1.58 2.10
CA LEU A 77 5.32 -2.70 2.23
C LEU A 77 4.81 -3.89 1.41
N ASN A 78 5.58 -4.31 0.42
CA ASN A 78 5.25 -5.51 -0.33
C ASN A 78 5.66 -6.76 0.44
N ILE A 79 4.69 -7.60 0.80
CA ILE A 79 4.93 -8.80 1.61
C ILE A 79 4.91 -10.10 0.77
N THR A 80 4.32 -10.08 -0.43
CA THR A 80 4.20 -11.24 -1.32
C THR A 80 4.40 -10.89 -2.80
N GLY A 81 4.28 -11.85 -3.71
CA GLY A 81 4.34 -11.62 -5.16
C GLY A 81 5.77 -11.53 -5.73
N ASP A 82 5.93 -10.76 -6.81
CA ASP A 82 7.15 -10.77 -7.64
C ASP A 82 8.42 -10.32 -6.91
N SER A 83 8.33 -9.57 -5.80
CA SER A 83 9.50 -9.12 -5.03
C SER A 83 9.17 -8.74 -3.58
N VAL A 84 9.52 -9.61 -2.64
CA VAL A 84 9.26 -9.43 -1.21
C VAL A 84 10.14 -8.31 -0.60
N ALA A 85 9.61 -7.64 0.43
CA ALA A 85 10.29 -6.63 1.25
C ALA A 85 10.65 -5.32 0.54
N ARG A 86 10.05 -5.04 -0.63
CA ARG A 86 10.10 -3.70 -1.22
C ARG A 86 9.22 -2.74 -0.43
N VAL A 87 9.68 -1.50 -0.28
CA VAL A 87 8.99 -0.49 0.51
C VAL A 87 9.07 0.88 -0.15
N CYS A 88 7.97 1.61 -0.14
CA CYS A 88 7.95 3.02 -0.52
C CYS A 88 6.94 3.82 0.29
N LEU A 89 7.05 5.15 0.23
CA LEU A 89 6.08 6.07 0.83
C LEU A 89 4.97 6.37 -0.18
N ALA A 90 3.72 6.33 0.27
CA ALA A 90 2.59 6.88 -0.46
C ALA A 90 2.66 8.41 -0.43
N LEU A 91 3.15 9.03 -1.50
CA LEU A 91 3.38 10.47 -1.54
C LEU A 91 2.09 11.26 -1.84
N PRO A 92 1.71 12.27 -1.02
CA PRO A 92 0.81 13.35 -1.44
C PRO A 92 1.55 14.41 -2.26
N GLY A 93 0.77 15.19 -3.01
CA GLY A 93 1.12 16.57 -3.36
C GLY A 93 1.09 17.56 -2.17
N SER A 94 1.75 17.24 -1.04
CA SER A 94 1.99 18.04 0.19
C SER A 94 1.11 17.81 1.45
N ARG A 95 1.83 17.62 2.58
CA ARG A 95 1.55 17.75 4.03
C ARG A 95 0.31 17.08 4.66
N GLN A 96 0.52 15.99 5.42
CA GLN A 96 0.51 15.96 6.91
C GLN A 96 0.97 14.57 7.42
N ALA A 97 1.73 14.53 8.52
CA ALA A 97 2.39 13.33 9.03
C ALA A 97 1.50 12.53 9.99
N SER A 98 0.79 11.53 9.46
CA SER A 98 0.33 10.36 10.23
C SER A 98 0.72 9.11 9.46
N CYS A 99 1.66 8.32 9.97
CA CYS A 99 2.13 7.10 9.30
C CYS A 99 1.10 5.97 9.51
N ARG A 100 0.66 5.34 8.43
CA ARG A 100 0.03 4.01 8.46
C ARG A 100 0.88 3.04 7.64
N LEU A 101 0.98 1.81 8.09
CA LEU A 101 1.59 0.75 7.29
C LEU A 101 0.51 0.03 6.48
N ARG A 102 0.67 0.01 5.17
CA ARG A 102 -0.15 -0.78 4.25
C ARG A 102 0.71 -1.91 3.70
N MET A 103 0.38 -3.13 4.11
CA MET A 103 0.98 -4.32 3.53
C MET A 103 0.28 -4.63 2.22
N ILE A 104 1.02 -4.73 1.13
CA ILE A 104 0.48 -4.98 -0.20
C ILE A 104 0.78 -6.43 -0.59
N TYR A 105 -0.21 -7.05 -1.22
CA TYR A 105 -0.12 -8.40 -1.78
C TYR A 105 0.31 -8.38 -3.25
#